data_AF-A0A410JPQ2-F1
#
_entry.id   AF-A0A410JPQ2-F1
#
_cell.length_a   1.000
_cell.length_b   1.000
_cell.length_c   1.000
_cell.angle_alpha   90.00
_cell.angle_beta   90.00
_cell.angle_gamma   90.00
#
_symmetry.space_group_name_H-M   'P 1'
#
loop_
_entity.id
_entity.type
_entity.pdbx_description
1 polymer ?
#
loop_
_entity_poly.entity_id
_entity_poly.type
_entity_poly.pdbx_seq_one_letter_code
_entity_poly.pdbx_strand_id
1 'polypeptide(L)'
;MKLSINKVIKNNFFFSLLIWFLLHLLHINVSLFEYCWEEKLYWMEMRTGVGGYWINQTSFNFSDYKEYGPKNIKDIFFPYTYRQEDVLLLLLLLIVLFFCYIVFPTITMLFKKKNQKKMFIIIDSINFSIYLWCAFIGLSDKPMIGVIPIYILLPLFFCILLCFRMHQYKKKLIF
;
A
#
# COMPACT_ATOMS: atom_id res chain seq x y z
N MET A 1 22.70 -15.36 -21.85
CA MET A 1 23.02 -15.77 -20.47
C MET A 1 21.74 -16.28 -19.82
N LYS A 2 21.70 -17.55 -19.39
CA LYS A 2 20.51 -18.15 -18.75
C LYS A 2 20.37 -17.57 -17.35
N LEU A 3 19.28 -16.88 -17.02
CA LEU A 3 19.10 -16.38 -15.66
C LEU A 3 18.99 -17.56 -14.68
N SER A 4 19.77 -17.48 -13.60
CA SER A 4 19.62 -18.41 -12.47
C SER A 4 18.29 -18.15 -11.77
N ILE A 5 17.59 -19.21 -11.36
CA ILE A 5 16.34 -19.13 -10.59
C ILE A 5 16.49 -18.20 -9.37
N ASN A 6 17.62 -18.30 -8.64
CA ASN A 6 17.93 -17.43 -7.49
C ASN A 6 17.90 -15.94 -7.84
N LYS A 7 18.35 -15.54 -9.02
CA LYS A 7 18.35 -14.13 -9.45
C LYS A 7 16.93 -13.65 -9.76
N VAL A 8 16.10 -14.48 -10.39
CA VAL A 8 14.69 -14.15 -10.66
C VAL A 8 13.89 -14.06 -9.37
N ILE A 9 14.05 -15.01 -8.45
CA ILE A 9 13.41 -14.98 -7.13
C ILE A 9 13.84 -13.73 -6.36
N LYS A 10 15.15 -13.44 -6.29
CA LYS A 10 15.68 -12.26 -5.60
C LYS A 10 15.04 -10.96 -6.11
N ASN A 11 14.98 -10.78 -7.43
CA ASN A 11 14.45 -9.54 -8.01
C ASN A 11 12.93 -9.39 -7.82
N ASN A 12 12.16 -10.48 -7.92
CA ASN A 12 10.73 -10.41 -7.63
C ASN A 12 10.45 -10.27 -6.12
N PHE A 13 11.29 -10.83 -5.26
CA PHE A 13 11.21 -10.61 -3.81
C PHE A 13 11.42 -9.15 -3.43
N PHE A 14 12.45 -8.50 -3.98
CA PHE A 14 12.63 -7.06 -3.77
C PHE A 14 11.44 -6.24 -4.28
N PHE A 15 10.86 -6.63 -5.41
CA PHE A 15 9.66 -5.96 -5.92
C PHE A 15 8.46 -6.15 -5.00
N SER A 16 8.25 -7.38 -4.49
CA SER A 16 7.21 -7.68 -3.50
C SER A 16 7.39 -6.88 -2.20
N LEU A 17 8.63 -6.76 -1.72
CA LEU A 17 8.94 -5.94 -0.54
C LEU A 17 8.68 -4.45 -0.78
N LEU A 18 8.99 -3.95 -1.98
CA LEU A 18 8.68 -2.58 -2.35
C LEU A 18 7.17 -2.32 -2.34
N ILE A 19 6.37 -3.23 -2.91
CA ILE A 19 4.90 -3.12 -2.86
C ILE A 19 4.42 -3.10 -1.41
N TRP A 20 4.89 -4.04 -0.59
CA TRP A 20 4.55 -4.09 0.83
C TRP A 20 4.87 -2.78 1.55
N PHE A 21 6.06 -2.24 1.33
CA PHE A 21 6.53 -1.03 1.99
C PHE A 21 5.68 0.18 1.63
N LEU A 22 5.35 0.34 0.35
CA LEU A 22 4.47 1.42 -0.09
C LEU A 22 3.07 1.28 0.52
N LEU A 23 2.50 0.07 0.56
CA LEU A 23 1.20 -0.14 1.20
C LEU A 23 1.22 0.14 2.70
N HIS A 24 2.31 -0.22 3.38
CA HIS A 24 2.51 0.09 4.78
C HIS A 24 2.58 1.61 5.04
N LEU A 25 3.31 2.37 4.20
CA LEU A 25 3.33 3.83 4.28
C LEU A 25 1.95 4.45 4.03
N LEU A 26 1.20 3.93 3.06
CA LEU A 26 -0.17 4.35 2.80
C LEU A 26 -1.05 4.15 4.04
N HIS A 27 -0.93 2.99 4.68
CA HIS A 27 -1.68 2.69 5.89
C HIS A 27 -1.32 3.63 7.05
N ILE A 28 -0.02 3.87 7.30
CA ILE A 28 0.42 4.83 8.33
C ILE A 28 -0.19 6.21 8.06
N ASN A 29 -0.16 6.66 6.81
CA ASN A 29 -0.69 7.96 6.40
C ASN A 29 -2.19 8.11 6.70
N VAL A 30 -2.97 7.05 6.52
CA VAL A 30 -4.40 7.01 6.83
C VAL A 30 -4.62 6.93 8.34
N SER A 31 -4.02 5.95 9.02
CA SER A 31 -4.24 5.73 10.45
C SER A 31 -3.86 6.91 11.31
N LEU A 32 -2.76 7.62 10.98
CA LEU A 32 -2.37 8.83 11.70
C LEU A 32 -3.41 9.94 11.57
N PHE A 33 -4.01 10.07 10.39
CA PHE A 33 -5.11 11.00 10.21
C PHE A 33 -6.30 10.58 11.06
N GLU A 34 -6.76 9.33 10.92
CA GLU A 34 -7.97 8.83 11.59
C GLU A 34 -7.85 9.00 13.09
N TYR A 35 -6.73 8.57 13.67
CA TYR A 35 -6.47 8.72 15.10
C TYR A 35 -6.55 10.18 15.56
N CYS A 36 -5.82 11.08 14.87
CA CYS A 36 -5.79 12.49 15.22
C CYS A 36 -7.19 13.13 15.11
N TRP A 37 -7.99 12.67 14.14
CA TRP A 37 -9.33 13.18 13.91
C TRP A 37 -10.34 12.66 14.94
N GLU A 38 -10.30 11.37 15.25
CA GLU A 38 -11.12 10.73 16.29
C GLU A 38 -10.87 11.36 17.67
N GLU A 39 -9.59 11.52 18.06
CA GLU A 39 -9.23 12.19 19.32
C GLU A 39 -9.71 13.64 19.35
N LYS A 40 -9.53 14.40 18.25
CA LYS A 40 -10.01 15.78 18.18
C LYS A 40 -11.53 15.87 18.36
N LEU A 41 -12.30 15.00 17.70
CA LEU A 41 -13.75 14.96 17.83
C LEU A 41 -14.17 14.64 19.27
N TYR A 42 -13.54 13.63 19.87
CA TYR A 42 -13.80 13.23 21.26
C TYR A 42 -13.56 14.38 22.25
N TRP A 43 -12.40 15.05 22.17
CA TRP A 43 -12.08 16.16 23.08
C TRP A 43 -12.93 17.41 22.81
N MET A 44 -13.30 17.65 21.56
CA MET A 44 -14.20 18.75 21.21
C MET A 44 -15.61 18.54 21.80
N GLU A 45 -16.13 17.32 21.73
CA GLU A 45 -17.40 16.93 22.35
C GLU A 45 -17.32 17.08 23.88
N MET A 46 -16.26 16.58 24.51
CA MET A 46 -16.04 16.70 25.96
C MET A 46 -15.94 18.16 26.45
N ARG A 47 -15.35 19.06 25.66
CA ARG A 47 -15.16 20.48 26.03
C ARG A 47 -16.40 21.34 25.77
N THR A 48 -17.13 21.08 24.69
CA THR A 48 -18.19 21.97 24.21
C THR A 48 -19.60 21.40 24.38
N GLY A 49 -19.74 20.09 24.65
CA GLY A 49 -21.02 19.39 24.68
C GLY A 49 -21.67 19.20 23.31
N VAL A 50 -20.99 19.60 22.23
CA VAL A 50 -21.46 19.47 20.85
C VAL A 50 -20.52 18.53 20.08
N GLY A 51 -21.04 17.36 19.70
CA GLY A 51 -20.29 16.38 18.91
C GLY A 51 -20.00 16.90 17.50
N GLY A 52 -18.73 16.87 17.09
CA GLY A 52 -18.34 17.18 15.71
C GLY A 52 -18.66 16.03 14.76
N TYR A 53 -18.90 16.32 13.48
CA TYR A 53 -19.17 15.30 12.47
C TYR A 53 -17.90 14.92 11.69
N TRP A 54 -17.70 13.61 11.50
CA TRP A 54 -16.57 13.06 10.72
C TRP A 54 -16.45 13.65 9.32
N ILE A 55 -17.58 13.99 8.71
CA ILE A 55 -17.71 14.55 7.35
C ILE A 55 -17.30 16.03 7.22
N ASN A 56 -17.07 16.74 8.32
CA ASN A 56 -16.74 18.16 8.29
C ASN A 56 -15.26 18.44 8.00
N GLN A 57 -14.39 17.41 7.99
CA GLN A 57 -12.96 17.60 7.81
C GLN A 57 -12.56 17.53 6.34
N THR A 58 -11.92 18.59 5.87
CA THR A 58 -11.45 18.71 4.48
C THR A 58 -9.93 18.53 4.34
N SER A 59 -9.17 18.68 5.43
CA SER A 59 -7.71 18.61 5.42
C SER A 59 -7.12 18.23 6.78
N PHE A 60 -5.86 17.77 6.76
CA PHE A 60 -5.07 17.51 7.96
C PHE A 60 -4.40 18.80 8.46
N ASN A 61 -4.45 19.05 9.76
CA ASN A 61 -3.82 20.22 10.38
C ASN A 61 -2.72 19.79 11.36
N PHE A 62 -1.50 20.28 11.14
CA PHE A 62 -0.35 19.97 12.00
C PHE A 62 -0.46 20.56 13.41
N SER A 63 -1.22 21.63 13.64
CA SER A 63 -1.50 22.09 15.01
C SER A 63 -2.33 21.06 15.77
N ASP A 64 -3.33 20.49 15.10
CA ASP A 64 -4.19 19.47 15.69
C ASP A 64 -3.39 18.20 15.98
N TYR A 65 -2.46 17.82 15.09
CA TYR A 65 -1.56 16.70 15.34
C TYR A 65 -0.69 16.86 16.60
N LYS A 66 -0.23 18.08 16.90
CA LYS A 66 0.56 18.31 18.12
C LYS A 66 -0.26 18.09 19.40
N GLU A 67 -1.57 18.39 19.35
CA GLU A 67 -2.46 18.26 20.50
C GLU A 67 -3.04 16.83 20.61
N TYR A 68 -3.51 16.27 19.50
CA TYR A 68 -4.32 15.03 19.44
C TYR A 68 -3.62 13.85 18.76
N GLY A 69 -2.43 14.05 18.20
CA GLY A 69 -1.68 12.99 17.52
C GLY A 69 -1.11 11.94 18.48
N PRO A 70 -0.85 10.71 18.00
CA PRO A 70 -0.23 9.68 18.81
C PRO A 70 1.21 10.07 19.13
N LYS A 71 1.60 9.98 20.41
CA LYS A 71 2.93 10.38 20.89
C LYS A 71 3.91 9.21 20.96
N ASN A 72 3.39 7.99 21.00
CA ASN A 72 4.21 6.78 21.08
C ASN A 72 4.63 6.35 19.67
N ILE A 73 5.93 6.11 19.50
CA ILE A 73 6.51 5.71 18.21
C ILE A 73 5.94 4.38 17.70
N LYS A 74 5.56 3.47 18.59
CA LYS A 74 4.95 2.19 18.19
C LYS A 74 3.60 2.41 17.50
N ASP A 75 2.81 3.34 18.01
CA ASP A 75 1.47 3.63 17.51
C ASP A 75 1.53 4.36 16.16
N ILE A 76 2.63 5.10 15.93
CA ILE A 76 2.91 5.78 14.66
C ILE A 76 3.33 4.78 13.57
N PHE A 77 4.27 3.88 13.87
CA PHE A 77 4.87 3.00 12.87
C PHE A 77 4.16 1.65 12.70
N PHE A 78 3.39 1.21 13.70
CA PHE A 78 2.68 -0.06 13.69
C PHE A 78 1.19 0.12 14.05
N PRO A 79 0.45 1.00 13.34
CA PRO A 79 -0.91 1.39 13.74
C PRO A 79 -1.90 0.21 13.76
N TYR A 80 -1.62 -0.85 13.01
CA TYR A 80 -2.42 -2.08 12.96
C TYR A 80 -2.31 -2.97 14.21
N THR A 81 -1.41 -2.68 15.18
CA THR A 81 -1.34 -3.50 16.41
C THR A 81 -2.59 -3.43 17.28
N TYR A 82 -3.49 -2.48 17.00
CA TYR A 82 -4.68 -2.21 17.81
C TYR A 82 -6.00 -2.55 17.10
N ARG A 83 -5.99 -2.88 15.80
CA ARG A 83 -7.18 -3.24 15.01
C ARG A 83 -6.97 -4.59 14.32
N GLN A 84 -7.65 -5.62 14.81
CA GLN A 84 -7.45 -7.01 14.40
C GLN A 84 -7.83 -7.26 12.93
N GLU A 85 -8.78 -6.50 12.40
CA GLU A 85 -9.25 -6.58 11.01
C GLU A 85 -8.18 -6.10 10.00
N ASP A 86 -7.45 -5.03 10.35
CA ASP A 86 -6.38 -4.47 9.52
C ASP A 86 -5.19 -5.44 9.40
N VAL A 87 -4.88 -6.17 10.47
CA VAL A 87 -3.84 -7.21 10.50
C VAL A 87 -4.18 -8.35 9.54
N LEU A 88 -5.45 -8.80 9.55
CA LEU A 88 -5.90 -9.88 8.68
C LEU A 88 -5.80 -9.48 7.20
N LEU A 89 -6.22 -8.27 6.86
CA LEU A 89 -6.15 -7.75 5.51
C LEU A 89 -4.70 -7.63 5.01
N LEU A 90 -3.80 -7.12 5.87
CA LEU A 90 -2.37 -7.00 5.55
C LEU A 90 -1.72 -8.38 5.33
N LEU A 91 -2.09 -9.38 6.14
CA LEU A 91 -1.62 -10.75 6.00
C LEU A 91 -2.11 -11.40 4.71
N LEU A 92 -3.39 -11.22 4.37
CA LEU A 92 -3.97 -11.73 3.13
C LEU A 92 -3.27 -11.12 1.91
N LEU A 93 -2.99 -9.82 1.95
CA LEU A 93 -2.27 -9.12 0.90
C LEU A 93 -0.81 -9.61 0.78
N LEU A 94 -0.12 -9.86 1.89
CA LEU A 94 1.20 -10.49 1.91
C LEU A 94 1.19 -11.86 1.23
N ILE A 95 0.19 -12.69 1.51
CA ILE A 95 0.03 -14.01 0.89
C ILE A 95 -0.15 -13.85 -0.62
N VAL A 96 -1.04 -12.96 -1.07
CA VAL A 96 -1.26 -12.69 -2.51
C VAL A 96 0.02 -12.25 -3.19
N LEU A 97 0.76 -11.29 -2.62
CA LEU A 97 2.04 -10.82 -3.16
C LEU A 97 3.07 -11.95 -3.24
N PHE A 98 3.15 -12.79 -2.20
CA PHE A 98 4.04 -13.94 -2.18
C PHE A 98 3.72 -14.93 -3.31
N PHE A 99 2.43 -15.24 -3.54
CA PHE A 99 2.04 -16.12 -4.64
C PHE A 99 2.35 -15.50 -6.01
N CYS A 100 1.97 -14.24 -6.23
CA CYS A 100 2.16 -13.55 -7.50
C CYS A 100 3.63 -13.34 -7.87
N TYR A 101 4.48 -13.01 -6.89
CA TYR A 101 5.86 -12.59 -7.14
C TYR A 101 6.93 -13.59 -6.69
N ILE A 102 6.59 -14.65 -5.94
CA ILE A 102 7.58 -15.67 -5.56
C ILE A 102 7.20 -17.04 -6.13
N VAL A 103 6.02 -17.55 -5.77
CA VAL A 103 5.60 -18.90 -6.14
C VAL A 103 5.42 -19.03 -7.65
N PHE A 104 4.63 -18.13 -8.25
CA PHE A 104 4.32 -18.21 -9.67
C PHE A 104 5.56 -18.01 -10.57
N PRO A 105 6.46 -17.03 -10.32
CA PRO A 105 7.71 -16.92 -11.06
C PRO A 105 8.61 -18.15 -10.94
N THR A 106 8.65 -18.79 -9.76
CA THR A 106 9.44 -20.00 -9.54
C THR A 106 8.89 -21.18 -10.35
N ILE A 107 7.57 -21.41 -10.30
CA ILE A 107 6.90 -22.46 -11.08
C ILE A 107 7.15 -22.25 -12.57
N THR A 108 6.91 -21.03 -13.07
CA THR A 108 7.06 -20.74 -14.50
C THR A 108 8.50 -20.92 -14.98
N MET A 109 9.50 -20.61 -14.14
CA MET A 109 10.91 -20.89 -14.40
C MET A 109 11.22 -22.39 -14.49
N LEU A 110 10.73 -23.20 -13.54
CA LEU A 110 10.96 -24.65 -13.51
C LEU A 110 10.43 -25.34 -14.77
N PHE A 111 9.25 -24.94 -15.24
CA PHE A 111 8.61 -25.56 -16.41
C PHE A 111 9.07 -24.99 -17.76
N LYS A 112 10.08 -24.11 -17.80
CA LYS A 112 10.68 -23.52 -19.03
C LYS A 112 9.64 -23.16 -20.12
N LYS A 113 8.51 -22.57 -19.72
CA LYS A 113 7.42 -22.29 -20.67
C LYS A 113 7.92 -21.35 -21.77
N LYS A 114 7.65 -21.69 -23.04
CA LYS A 114 8.00 -20.88 -24.24
C LYS A 114 7.54 -19.42 -24.18
N ASN A 115 6.59 -19.09 -23.29
CA ASN A 115 5.96 -17.77 -23.15
C ASN A 115 6.12 -17.13 -21.75
N GLN A 116 7.18 -17.44 -20.98
CA GLN A 116 7.41 -16.89 -19.63
C GLN A 116 7.25 -15.36 -19.54
N LYS A 117 7.88 -14.60 -20.45
CA LYS A 117 7.77 -13.13 -20.49
C LYS A 117 6.31 -12.66 -20.63
N LYS A 118 5.52 -13.31 -21.50
CA LYS A 118 4.12 -12.95 -21.71
C LYS A 118 3.29 -13.18 -20.44
N MET A 119 3.54 -14.27 -19.73
CA MET A 119 2.82 -14.56 -18.49
C MET A 119 3.15 -13.57 -17.37
N PHE A 120 4.41 -13.15 -17.22
CA PHE A 120 4.74 -12.10 -16.25
C PHE A 120 4.04 -10.78 -16.57
N ILE A 121 3.99 -10.40 -17.84
CA ILE A 121 3.30 -9.18 -18.27
C ILE A 121 1.81 -9.26 -17.92
N ILE A 122 1.14 -10.39 -18.19
CA ILE A 122 -0.27 -10.57 -17.87
C ILE A 122 -0.53 -10.42 -16.36
N ILE A 123 0.31 -11.03 -15.51
CA ILE A 123 0.16 -10.92 -14.05
C ILE A 123 0.36 -9.49 -13.59
N ASP A 124 1.39 -8.82 -14.08
CA ASP A 124 1.63 -7.43 -13.72
C ASP A 124 0.47 -6.54 -14.18
N SER A 125 -0.05 -6.76 -15.39
CA SER A 125 -1.24 -6.05 -15.89
C SER A 125 -2.46 -6.28 -15.00
N ILE A 126 -2.72 -7.51 -14.56
CA ILE A 126 -3.83 -7.80 -13.64
C ILE A 126 -3.63 -7.06 -12.31
N ASN A 127 -2.43 -7.16 -11.71
CA ASN A 127 -2.13 -6.49 -10.44
C ASN A 127 -2.23 -4.97 -10.53
N PHE A 128 -1.71 -4.38 -11.62
CA PHE A 128 -1.81 -2.94 -11.85
C PHE A 128 -3.26 -2.50 -12.14
N SER A 129 -4.05 -3.31 -12.86
CA SER A 129 -5.48 -3.03 -13.06
C SER A 129 -6.26 -3.08 -11.76
N ILE A 130 -6.00 -4.08 -10.90
CA ILE A 130 -6.61 -4.16 -9.56
C ILE A 130 -6.21 -2.94 -8.73
N TYR A 131 -4.93 -2.56 -8.75
CA TYR A 131 -4.45 -1.37 -8.05
C TYR A 131 -5.18 -0.11 -8.52
N LEU A 132 -5.28 0.10 -9.84
CA LEU A 132 -5.98 1.24 -10.44
C LEU A 132 -7.47 1.24 -10.12
N TRP A 133 -8.10 0.06 -10.11
CA TRP A 133 -9.50 -0.10 -9.73
C TRP A 133 -9.74 0.28 -8.27
N CYS A 134 -8.92 -0.23 -7.35
CA CYS A 134 -8.97 0.14 -5.94
C CYS A 134 -8.74 1.64 -5.74
N ALA A 135 -7.78 2.22 -6.48
CA ALA A 135 -7.54 3.65 -6.46
C ALA A 135 -8.74 4.44 -6.99
N PHE A 136 -9.35 4.01 -8.10
CA PHE A 136 -10.50 4.68 -8.70
C PHE A 136 -11.75 4.64 -7.82
N ILE A 137 -12.08 3.48 -7.24
CA ILE A 137 -13.15 3.36 -6.25
C ILE A 137 -12.86 4.30 -5.08
N GLY A 138 -11.62 4.31 -4.61
CA GLY A 138 -11.21 5.19 -3.54
C GLY A 138 -11.43 6.68 -3.87
N LEU A 139 -11.05 7.10 -5.07
CA LEU A 139 -11.14 8.49 -5.55
C LEU A 139 -12.57 8.99 -5.78
N SER A 140 -13.52 8.09 -6.00
CA SER A 140 -14.94 8.42 -6.23
C SER A 140 -15.58 9.11 -5.02
N ASP A 141 -15.14 8.76 -3.80
CA ASP A 141 -15.74 9.21 -2.56
C ASP A 141 -14.81 10.20 -1.82
N LYS A 142 -14.95 11.51 -2.10
CA LYS A 142 -14.38 12.64 -1.32
C LYS A 142 -12.83 12.68 -1.28
N PRO A 143 -12.18 13.71 -0.66
CA PRO A 143 -10.73 13.67 -0.44
C PRO A 143 -10.41 12.49 0.45
N MET A 144 -10.01 11.37 -0.17
CA MET A 144 -9.59 10.17 0.53
C MET A 144 -8.59 10.54 1.63
N ILE A 145 -9.07 10.35 2.85
CA ILE A 145 -8.59 10.96 4.07
C ILE A 145 -7.23 10.38 4.46
N GLY A 146 -6.23 11.23 4.65
CA GLY A 146 -4.88 10.87 5.06
C GLY A 146 -4.05 12.13 5.33
N VAL A 147 -2.92 12.02 6.02
CA VAL A 147 -2.03 13.16 6.30
C VAL A 147 -1.61 13.85 4.99
N ILE A 148 -1.20 13.05 4.01
CA ILE A 148 -1.10 13.40 2.60
C ILE A 148 -2.36 12.87 1.92
N PRO A 149 -3.05 13.67 1.08
CA PRO A 149 -4.24 13.19 0.39
C PRO A 149 -3.95 11.92 -0.41
N ILE A 150 -4.75 10.88 -0.21
CA ILE A 150 -4.50 9.57 -0.83
C ILE A 150 -4.55 9.67 -2.37
N TYR A 151 -5.32 10.61 -2.92
CA TYR A 151 -5.37 10.88 -4.36
C TYR A 151 -4.05 11.38 -4.96
N ILE A 152 -3.12 11.84 -4.11
CA ILE A 152 -1.73 12.15 -4.50
C ILE A 152 -0.85 10.93 -4.29
N LEU A 153 -0.99 10.26 -3.15
CA LEU A 153 -0.12 9.16 -2.74
C LEU A 153 -0.27 7.91 -3.64
N LEU A 154 -1.51 7.53 -3.99
CA LEU A 154 -1.79 6.36 -4.82
C LEU A 154 -1.19 6.48 -6.23
N PRO A 155 -1.40 7.58 -6.99
CA PRO A 155 -0.73 7.74 -8.28
C PRO A 155 0.79 7.73 -8.17
N LEU A 156 1.35 8.37 -7.14
CA LEU A 156 2.80 8.38 -6.91
C LEU A 156 3.35 6.96 -6.72
N PHE A 157 2.71 6.17 -5.85
CA PHE A 157 3.11 4.79 -5.59
C PHE A 157 2.95 3.90 -6.83
N PHE A 158 1.87 4.09 -7.60
CA PHE A 158 1.70 3.42 -8.88
C PHE A 158 2.86 3.71 -9.84
N CYS A 159 3.24 4.99 -10.00
CA CYS A 159 4.36 5.38 -10.84
C CYS A 159 5.68 4.75 -10.40
N ILE A 160 5.97 4.73 -9.09
CA ILE A 160 7.17 4.09 -8.54
C ILE A 160 7.20 2.59 -8.91
N LEU A 161 6.10 1.88 -8.67
CA LEU A 161 5.99 0.45 -8.96
C LEU A 161 6.14 0.17 -10.47
N LEU A 162 5.47 0.95 -11.31
CA LEU A 162 5.53 0.81 -12.76
C LEU A 162 6.96 1.04 -13.28
N CYS A 163 7.63 2.11 -12.84
CA CYS A 163 9.00 2.43 -13.23
C CYS A 163 9.98 1.30 -12.84
N PHE A 164 9.87 0.80 -11.61
CA PHE A 164 10.74 -0.27 -11.13
C PHE A 164 10.50 -1.56 -11.92
N ARG A 165 9.24 -1.90 -12.20
CA ARG A 165 8.90 -3.10 -12.96
C ARG A 165 9.37 -3.00 -14.41
N MET A 166 9.18 -1.86 -15.06
CA MET A 166 9.69 -1.58 -16.40
C MET A 166 11.22 -1.69 -16.47
N HIS A 167 11.93 -1.23 -15.43
CA HIS A 167 13.38 -1.41 -15.32
C HIS A 167 13.76 -2.90 -15.29
N GLN A 168 13.07 -3.71 -14.49
CA GLN A 168 13.31 -5.17 -14.43
C GLN A 168 13.10 -5.85 -15.78
N TYR A 169 12.07 -5.46 -16.54
CA TYR A 169 11.84 -5.95 -17.91
C TYR A 169 12.94 -5.55 -18.88
N LYS A 170 13.34 -4.26 -18.89
CA LYS A 170 14.39 -3.75 -19.78
C LYS A 170 15.73 -4.44 -19.55
N LYS A 171 16.08 -4.70 -18.28
CA LYS A 171 17.33 -5.36 -17.89
C LYS A 171 17.25 -6.89 -17.92
N LYS A 172 16.10 -7.48 -18.31
CA LYS A 172 15.86 -8.94 -18.32
C LYS A 172 16.23 -9.57 -16.97
N LEU A 173 15.76 -8.96 -15.87
CA LEU A 173 16.10 -9.38 -14.51
C LEU A 173 15.22 -10.52 -13.98
N ILE A 174 14.15 -10.83 -14.71
CA ILE A 174 13.04 -11.70 -14.28
C ILE A 174 12.65 -12.77 -15.33
N PHE A 175 13.33 -12.84 -16.48
CA PHE A 175 13.19 -13.88 -17.52
C PHE A 175 14.43 -13.94 -18.41
#